data_AF-A0A3N0ZE57-F1
#
_entry.id   AF-A0A3N0ZE57-F1
#
_cell.length_a   1.000
_cell.length_b   1.000
_cell.length_c   1.000
_cell.angle_alpha   90.00
_cell.angle_beta   90.00
_cell.angle_gamma   90.00
#
_symmetry.space_group_name_H-M   'P 1'
#
loop_
_entity.id
_entity.type
_entity.pdbx_description
1 polymer ?
#
loop_
_entity_poly.entity_id
_entity_poly.type
_entity_poly.pdbx_seq_one_letter_code
_entity_poly.pdbx_strand_id
1 'polypeptide(L)'
;KFHLIYAGAQKNVGPAGVTIVVINKKWAEEKGNPNAPTMLNYMTHIKNDSLFNTPPCVNIFVVNQTLKWIQKQGGVEAVYQNNLKKANMLYEFFDANADFWITPVKNKEDRSIMNVVVNLPTPELEAKFVEEAKKKHNMTNLKGHRSVGGIRVSIYNACPIEWVEKLVKFMEEFTKENK
;
A
#
# COMPACT_ATOMS: atom_id res chain seq x y z
N LYS A 1 0.79 22.82 -3.96
CA LYS A 1 0.38 22.12 -5.20
C LYS A 1 1.61 21.45 -5.80
N PHE A 2 1.50 20.22 -6.31
CA PHE A 2 2.62 19.47 -6.88
C PHE A 2 2.74 19.71 -8.39
N HIS A 3 3.97 19.73 -8.92
CA HIS A 3 4.21 19.74 -10.37
C HIS A 3 4.12 18.34 -10.99
N LEU A 4 4.46 17.31 -10.22
CA LEU A 4 4.44 15.92 -10.65
C LEU A 4 4.05 15.02 -9.48
N ILE A 5 3.12 14.12 -9.74
CA ILE A 5 2.78 12.97 -8.89
C ILE A 5 2.86 11.74 -9.78
N TYR A 6 3.50 10.67 -9.32
CA TYR A 6 3.53 9.41 -10.05
C TYR A 6 3.19 8.24 -9.14
N ALA A 7 2.64 7.17 -9.72
CA ALA A 7 2.33 5.94 -9.02
C ALA A 7 2.44 4.74 -9.95
N GLY A 8 3.25 3.75 -9.57
CA GLY A 8 3.15 2.40 -10.15
C GLY A 8 1.83 1.76 -9.70
N ALA A 9 1.09 1.16 -10.63
CA ALA A 9 -0.28 0.72 -10.35
C ALA A 9 -0.38 -0.43 -9.33
N GLN A 10 0.63 -1.30 -9.26
CA GLN A 10 0.67 -2.60 -8.57
C GLN A 10 0.38 -2.62 -7.06
N LYS A 11 0.18 -1.46 -6.44
CA LYS A 11 -0.12 -1.36 -5.01
C LYS A 11 -1.61 -1.13 -4.76
N ASN A 12 -2.13 0.00 -5.24
CA ASN A 12 -3.45 0.49 -4.84
C ASN A 12 -4.48 0.58 -5.96
N VAL A 13 -4.07 0.50 -7.23
CA VAL A 13 -4.95 0.89 -8.35
C VAL A 13 -4.96 -0.09 -9.53
N GLY A 14 -4.08 -1.08 -9.58
CA GLY A 14 -4.09 -2.08 -10.64
C GLY A 14 -2.92 -3.06 -10.55
N PRO A 15 -2.67 -3.89 -11.58
CA PRO A 15 -1.53 -4.79 -11.65
C PRO A 15 -0.24 -4.08 -12.07
N ALA A 16 0.91 -4.74 -11.87
CA ALA A 16 2.20 -4.26 -12.38
C ALA A 16 2.21 -4.16 -13.91
N GLY A 17 2.94 -3.18 -14.45
CA GLY A 17 3.08 -2.97 -15.89
C GLY A 17 2.53 -1.64 -16.40
N VAL A 18 1.96 -0.79 -15.54
CA VAL A 18 1.58 0.59 -15.88
C VAL A 18 1.92 1.55 -14.75
N THR A 19 2.39 2.73 -15.12
CA THR A 19 2.69 3.84 -14.20
C THR A 19 1.82 5.02 -14.57
N ILE A 20 1.12 5.57 -13.58
CA ILE A 20 0.30 6.78 -13.73
C ILE A 20 1.18 7.98 -13.40
N VAL A 21 1.14 9.01 -14.25
CA VAL A 21 1.85 10.28 -14.02
C VAL A 21 0.84 11.41 -14.17
N VAL A 22 0.64 12.19 -13.11
CA VAL A 22 -0.10 13.45 -13.10
C VAL A 22 0.92 14.57 -13.08
N ILE A 23 1.00 15.32 -14.18
CA ILE A 23 2.08 16.31 -14.39
C ILE A 23 1.53 17.64 -14.87
N ASN A 24 2.10 18.73 -14.37
CA ASN A 24 1.87 20.07 -14.90
C ASN A 24 2.57 20.20 -16.27
N LYS A 25 1.77 20.33 -17.33
CA LYS A 25 2.26 20.36 -18.73
C LYS A 25 3.29 21.47 -18.98
N LYS A 26 3.03 22.69 -18.48
CA LYS A 26 3.94 23.84 -18.63
C LYS A 26 5.28 23.58 -17.95
N TRP A 27 5.25 23.05 -16.72
CA TRP A 27 6.47 22.70 -16.00
C TRP A 27 7.27 21.60 -16.72
N ALA A 28 6.59 20.60 -17.29
CA ALA A 28 7.22 19.53 -18.07
C ALA A 28 7.91 20.05 -19.33
N GLU A 29 7.30 21.03 -20.00
CA GLU A 29 7.87 21.68 -21.17
C GLU A 29 9.08 22.55 -20.81
N GLU A 30 8.99 23.35 -19.74
CA GLU A 30 10.06 24.26 -19.31
C GLU A 30 11.27 23.55 -18.69
N LYS A 31 11.04 22.43 -17.98
CA LYS A 31 12.07 21.74 -17.19
C LYS A 31 12.48 20.38 -17.77
N GLY A 32 11.81 19.93 -18.82
CA GLY A 32 12.14 18.67 -19.49
C GLY A 32 13.58 18.68 -20.01
N ASN A 33 14.30 17.57 -19.81
CA ASN A 33 15.64 17.42 -20.39
C ASN A 33 15.50 17.27 -21.93
N PRO A 34 16.03 18.20 -22.75
CA PRO A 34 15.91 18.13 -24.20
C PRO A 34 16.63 16.91 -24.80
N ASN A 35 17.60 16.35 -24.08
CA ASN A 35 18.38 15.18 -24.49
C ASN A 35 17.80 13.86 -23.95
N ALA A 36 16.64 13.87 -23.29
CA ALA A 36 16.02 12.66 -22.80
C ALA A 36 15.66 11.72 -23.98
N PRO A 37 15.93 10.40 -23.89
CA PRO A 37 15.48 9.44 -24.88
C PRO A 37 13.96 9.54 -25.09
N THR A 38 13.50 9.35 -26.33
CA THR A 38 12.10 9.60 -26.72
C THR A 38 11.07 8.93 -25.79
N MET A 39 11.33 7.69 -25.37
CA MET A 39 10.45 6.93 -24.45
C MET A 39 10.41 7.47 -23.01
N LEU A 40 11.44 8.20 -22.58
CA LEU A 40 11.52 8.81 -21.24
C LEU A 40 11.14 10.30 -21.24
N ASN A 41 10.90 10.88 -22.41
CA ASN A 41 10.50 12.27 -22.54
C ASN A 41 8.98 12.42 -22.34
N TYR A 42 8.57 13.07 -21.25
CA TYR A 42 7.14 13.29 -20.96
C TYR A 42 6.43 14.09 -22.05
N MET A 43 7.09 15.03 -22.73
CA MET A 43 6.45 15.81 -23.79
C MET A 43 6.07 14.94 -24.99
N THR A 44 6.82 13.87 -25.27
CA THR A 44 6.43 12.87 -26.26
C THR A 44 5.08 12.25 -25.90
N HIS A 45 4.94 11.78 -24.66
CA HIS A 45 3.71 11.13 -24.19
C HIS A 45 2.54 12.11 -24.06
N ILE A 46 2.79 13.34 -23.61
CA ILE A 46 1.77 14.40 -23.49
C ILE A 46 1.22 14.79 -24.86
N LYS A 47 2.08 14.93 -25.88
CA LYS A 47 1.66 15.32 -27.25
C LYS A 47 0.90 14.22 -27.99
N ASN A 48 1.04 12.97 -27.57
CA ASN A 48 0.41 11.81 -28.20
C ASN A 48 -0.66 11.16 -27.32
N ASP A 49 -1.16 11.85 -26.29
CA ASP A 49 -2.18 11.34 -25.35
C ASP A 49 -1.85 9.95 -24.77
N SER A 50 -0.56 9.72 -24.47
CA SER A 50 -0.01 8.43 -24.00
C SER A 50 -0.14 7.26 -25.01
N LEU A 51 -0.30 7.56 -26.29
CA LEU A 51 -0.40 6.62 -27.42
C LEU A 51 0.76 6.74 -28.41
N PHE A 52 1.93 7.22 -27.95
CA PHE A 52 3.13 7.33 -28.79
C PHE A 52 3.58 5.96 -29.36
N ASN A 53 3.44 4.90 -28.58
CA ASN A 53 3.65 3.51 -28.98
C ASN A 53 2.52 2.63 -28.42
N THR A 54 2.58 1.31 -28.65
CA THR A 54 1.60 0.36 -28.11
C THR A 54 1.58 0.41 -26.57
N PRO A 55 0.48 0.87 -25.94
CA PRO A 55 0.41 0.98 -24.51
C PRO A 55 0.01 -0.37 -23.87
N PRO A 56 0.19 -0.57 -22.56
CA PRO A 56 -0.26 -1.77 -21.85
C PRO A 56 -1.78 -1.75 -21.66
N CYS A 57 -2.53 -2.00 -22.74
CA CYS A 57 -3.98 -1.79 -22.82
C CYS A 57 -4.77 -2.49 -21.70
N VAL A 58 -4.44 -3.74 -21.38
CA VAL A 58 -5.12 -4.50 -20.32
C VAL A 58 -4.89 -3.87 -18.94
N ASN A 59 -3.65 -3.46 -18.65
CA ASN A 59 -3.31 -2.81 -17.38
C ASN A 59 -4.04 -1.47 -17.23
N ILE A 60 -4.09 -0.67 -18.31
CA ILE A 60 -4.84 0.59 -18.35
C ILE A 60 -6.33 0.35 -18.11
N PHE A 61 -6.90 -0.68 -18.75
CA PHE A 61 -8.29 -1.06 -18.53
C PHE A 61 -8.57 -1.41 -17.07
N VAL A 62 -7.73 -2.24 -16.44
CA VAL A 62 -7.90 -2.61 -15.03
C VAL A 62 -7.79 -1.40 -14.12
N VAL A 63 -6.83 -0.50 -14.35
CA VAL A 63 -6.73 0.77 -13.61
C VAL A 63 -8.03 1.57 -13.72
N ASN A 64 -8.59 1.69 -14.93
CA ASN A 64 -9.86 2.38 -15.14
C ASN A 64 -11.02 1.73 -14.36
N GLN A 65 -11.10 0.39 -14.32
CA GLN A 65 -12.11 -0.31 -13.51
C GLN A 65 -11.94 -0.02 -12.01
N THR A 66 -10.70 -0.03 -11.50
CA THR A 66 -10.43 0.30 -10.09
C THR A 66 -10.80 1.74 -9.76
N LEU A 67 -10.50 2.70 -10.65
CA LEU A 67 -10.89 4.11 -10.46
C LEU A 67 -12.41 4.29 -10.42
N LYS A 68 -13.15 3.61 -11.30
CA LYS A 68 -14.63 3.56 -11.26
C LYS A 68 -15.14 2.93 -9.96
N TRP A 69 -14.50 1.88 -9.48
CA TRP A 69 -14.83 1.27 -8.18
C TRP A 69 -14.60 2.26 -7.03
N ILE A 70 -13.48 2.98 -6.99
CA ILE A 70 -13.21 4.02 -5.99
C ILE A 70 -14.29 5.10 -6.00
N GLN A 71 -14.72 5.55 -7.18
CA GLN A 71 -15.83 6.51 -7.29
C GLN A 71 -17.12 5.95 -6.70
N LYS A 72 -17.46 4.68 -6.96
CA LYS A 72 -18.63 4.00 -6.39
C LYS A 72 -18.58 3.84 -4.87
N GLN A 73 -17.38 3.78 -4.28
CA GLN A 73 -17.21 3.75 -2.81
C GLN A 73 -17.45 5.12 -2.15
N GLY A 74 -17.76 6.18 -2.91
CA GLY A 74 -17.86 7.55 -2.39
C GLY A 74 -16.61 8.40 -2.65
N GLY A 75 -15.73 7.94 -3.54
CA GLY A 75 -14.53 8.67 -3.93
C GLY A 75 -13.36 8.52 -2.94
N VAL A 76 -12.32 9.33 -3.16
CA VAL A 76 -11.06 9.22 -2.42
C VAL A 76 -11.20 9.52 -0.92
N GLU A 77 -12.15 10.38 -0.53
CA GLU A 77 -12.38 10.72 0.87
C GLU A 77 -12.97 9.52 1.64
N ALA A 78 -14.00 8.87 1.08
CA ALA A 78 -14.58 7.67 1.70
C ALA A 78 -13.56 6.53 1.82
N VAL A 79 -12.75 6.31 0.78
CA VAL A 79 -11.67 5.33 0.80
C VAL A 79 -10.60 5.69 1.84
N TYR A 80 -10.26 6.99 1.98
CA TYR A 80 -9.32 7.46 2.99
C TYR A 80 -9.82 7.20 4.41
N GLN A 81 -11.08 7.54 4.72
CA GLN A 81 -11.69 7.27 6.03
C GLN A 81 -11.72 5.77 6.35
N ASN A 82 -12.03 4.92 5.37
CA ASN A 82 -11.98 3.46 5.55
C ASN A 82 -10.54 2.96 5.83
N ASN A 83 -9.54 3.51 5.13
CA ASN A 83 -8.15 3.15 5.37
C ASN A 83 -7.64 3.62 6.73
N LEU A 84 -8.06 4.81 7.19
CA LEU A 84 -7.80 5.28 8.55
C LEU A 84 -8.39 4.31 9.58
N LYS A 85 -9.65 3.91 9.42
CA LYS A 85 -10.30 2.97 10.34
C LYS A 85 -9.52 1.65 10.44
N LYS A 86 -9.15 1.06 9.30
CA LYS A 86 -8.31 -0.15 9.25
C LYS A 86 -6.96 0.03 9.95
N ALA A 87 -6.26 1.13 9.66
CA ALA A 87 -4.94 1.38 10.24
C ALA A 87 -5.01 1.60 11.75
N ASN A 88 -5.99 2.37 12.21
CA ASN A 88 -6.20 2.67 13.63
C ASN A 88 -6.47 1.40 14.44
N MET A 89 -7.29 0.48 13.93
CA MET A 89 -7.53 -0.81 14.60
C MET A 89 -6.24 -1.59 14.90
N LEU A 90 -5.28 -1.59 13.96
CA LEU A 90 -3.99 -2.24 14.15
C LEU A 90 -3.09 -1.46 15.12
N TYR A 91 -2.97 -0.14 14.93
CA TYR A 91 -2.09 0.68 15.73
C TYR A 91 -2.55 0.85 17.18
N GLU A 92 -3.86 0.95 17.42
CA GLU A 92 -4.44 0.97 18.77
C GLU A 92 -4.17 -0.36 19.49
N PHE A 93 -4.32 -1.49 18.78
CA PHE A 93 -3.98 -2.80 19.33
C PHE A 93 -2.49 -2.91 19.70
N PHE A 94 -1.58 -2.43 18.83
CA PHE A 94 -0.14 -2.46 19.14
C PHE A 94 0.23 -1.53 20.28
N ASP A 95 -0.31 -0.31 20.29
CA ASP A 95 -0.02 0.67 21.34
C ASP A 95 -0.52 0.17 22.72
N ALA A 96 -1.66 -0.52 22.76
CA ALA A 96 -2.19 -1.12 23.99
C ALA A 96 -1.39 -2.34 24.48
N ASN A 97 -0.61 -2.98 23.60
CA ASN A 97 0.16 -4.19 23.88
C ASN A 97 1.64 -4.01 23.53
N ALA A 98 2.19 -2.82 23.80
CA ALA A 98 3.50 -2.36 23.31
C ALA A 98 4.70 -3.14 23.88
N ASP A 99 4.50 -3.93 24.94
CA ASP A 99 5.50 -4.84 25.51
C ASP A 99 5.69 -6.11 24.66
N PHE A 100 4.72 -6.45 23.81
CA PHE A 100 4.76 -7.59 22.90
C PHE A 100 4.76 -7.18 21.41
N TRP A 101 4.00 -6.15 21.05
CA TRP A 101 3.86 -5.65 19.67
C TRP A 101 4.64 -4.35 19.48
N ILE A 102 5.90 -4.49 19.10
CA ILE A 102 6.86 -3.38 19.09
C ILE A 102 6.76 -2.64 17.75
N THR A 103 6.11 -1.47 17.75
CA THR A 103 6.04 -0.63 16.55
C THR A 103 7.39 0.07 16.31
N PRO A 104 8.07 -0.12 15.16
CA PRO A 104 9.36 0.50 14.87
C PRO A 104 9.22 2.00 14.53
N VAL A 105 8.07 2.42 14.00
CA VAL A 105 7.75 3.83 13.72
C VAL A 105 7.21 4.49 14.99
N LYS A 106 8.09 5.22 15.71
CA LYS A 106 7.79 5.79 17.03
C LYS A 106 6.85 6.99 16.97
N ASN A 107 7.06 7.88 16.01
CA ASN A 107 6.19 9.02 15.73
C ASN A 107 4.86 8.52 15.16
N LYS A 108 3.74 8.87 15.80
CA LYS A 108 2.42 8.35 15.39
C LYS A 108 1.97 8.94 14.06
N GLU A 109 2.33 10.18 13.80
CA GLU A 109 2.08 10.94 12.59
C GLU A 109 2.79 10.38 11.35
N ASP A 110 3.89 9.64 11.53
CA ASP A 110 4.66 9.02 10.46
C ASP A 110 4.16 7.59 10.11
N ARG A 111 3.21 7.08 10.88
CA ARG A 111 2.69 5.72 10.72
C ARG A 111 1.87 5.59 9.43
N SER A 112 2.24 4.62 8.60
CA SER A 112 1.58 4.40 7.32
C SER A 112 0.18 3.81 7.49
N ILE A 113 -0.81 4.42 6.85
CA ILE A 113 -2.17 3.87 6.74
C ILE A 113 -2.31 2.79 5.64
N MET A 114 -1.20 2.42 5.00
CA MET A 114 -1.18 1.44 3.89
C MET A 114 -0.35 0.21 4.23
N ASN A 115 0.84 0.42 4.82
CA ASN A 115 1.79 -0.65 5.15
C ASN A 115 2.15 -0.53 6.62
N VAL A 116 1.39 -1.24 7.45
CA VAL A 116 1.58 -1.26 8.89
C VAL A 116 2.70 -2.25 9.20
N VAL A 117 3.70 -1.82 9.96
CA VAL A 117 4.85 -2.66 10.37
C VAL A 117 4.90 -2.77 11.88
N VAL A 118 5.22 -3.97 12.36
CA VAL A 118 5.33 -4.28 13.79
C VAL A 118 6.32 -5.43 13.98
N ASN A 119 7.07 -5.41 15.06
CA ASN A 119 7.98 -6.49 15.44
C ASN A 119 7.42 -7.24 16.64
N LEU A 120 7.79 -8.52 16.78
CA LEU A 120 7.58 -9.28 18.00
C LEU A 120 8.88 -9.30 18.84
N PRO A 121 8.87 -9.80 20.09
CA PRO A 121 10.05 -9.78 20.95
C PRO A 121 11.25 -10.55 20.36
N THR A 122 10.99 -11.58 19.55
CA THR A 122 12.04 -12.35 18.88
C THR A 122 11.66 -12.73 17.43
N PRO A 123 12.66 -12.96 16.56
CA PRO A 123 12.42 -13.43 15.18
C PRO A 123 11.72 -14.80 15.11
N GLU A 124 11.88 -15.66 16.11
CA GLU A 124 11.20 -16.96 16.18
C GLU A 124 9.70 -16.78 16.37
N LEU A 125 9.30 -15.80 17.20
CA LEU A 125 7.89 -15.44 17.35
C LEU A 125 7.32 -14.81 16.08
N GLU A 126 8.10 -14.02 15.35
CA GLU A 126 7.70 -13.49 14.04
C GLU A 126 7.47 -14.63 13.03
N ALA A 127 8.38 -15.60 12.97
CA ALA A 127 8.24 -16.77 12.10
C ALA A 127 7.02 -17.61 12.48
N LYS A 128 6.82 -17.87 13.78
CA LYS A 128 5.67 -18.60 14.32
C LYS A 128 4.36 -17.89 13.98
N PHE A 129 4.29 -16.57 14.17
CA PHE A 129 3.11 -15.77 13.85
C PHE A 129 2.71 -15.90 12.38
N VAL A 130 3.67 -15.73 11.46
CA VAL A 130 3.41 -15.85 10.01
C VAL A 130 2.94 -17.26 9.63
N GLU A 131 3.55 -18.29 10.22
CA GLU A 131 3.18 -19.68 9.96
C GLU A 131 1.77 -20.00 10.46
N GLU A 132 1.45 -19.60 11.69
CA GLU A 132 0.14 -19.85 12.29
C GLU A 132 -0.97 -19.04 11.62
N ALA A 133 -0.72 -17.78 11.28
CA ALA A 133 -1.68 -16.95 10.53
C ALA A 133 -2.08 -17.63 9.20
N LYS A 134 -1.08 -18.21 8.51
CA LYS A 134 -1.30 -18.96 7.27
C LYS A 134 -2.06 -20.27 7.52
N LYS A 135 -1.63 -21.08 8.49
CA LYS A 135 -2.23 -22.40 8.77
C LYS A 135 -3.65 -22.30 9.33
N LYS A 136 -3.89 -21.43 10.31
CA LYS A 136 -5.16 -21.31 11.04
C LYS A 136 -6.19 -20.47 10.28
N HIS A 137 -5.75 -19.46 9.54
CA HIS A 137 -6.67 -18.46 8.96
C HIS A 137 -6.46 -18.16 7.47
N ASN A 138 -5.50 -18.83 6.81
CA ASN A 138 -5.10 -18.55 5.42
C ASN A 138 -4.66 -17.09 5.19
N MET A 139 -4.16 -16.43 6.23
CA MET A 139 -3.58 -15.09 6.13
C MET A 139 -2.14 -15.21 5.62
N THR A 140 -1.86 -14.64 4.46
CA THR A 140 -0.56 -14.77 3.78
C THR A 140 0.10 -13.41 3.60
N ASN A 141 1.37 -13.42 3.19
CA ASN A 141 2.16 -12.20 2.88
C ASN A 141 2.35 -11.23 4.06
N LEU A 142 2.28 -11.74 5.30
CA LEU A 142 2.52 -10.96 6.53
C LEU A 142 4.00 -10.83 6.89
N LYS A 143 4.90 -11.62 6.28
CA LYS A 143 6.34 -11.53 6.55
C LYS A 143 6.86 -10.15 6.15
N GLY A 144 7.57 -9.49 7.07
CA GLY A 144 8.22 -8.21 6.84
C GLY A 144 9.34 -8.29 5.80
N HIS A 145 9.83 -7.12 5.40
CA HIS A 145 10.89 -7.07 4.38
C HIS A 145 12.21 -7.60 4.95
N ARG A 146 12.96 -8.35 4.15
CA ARG A 146 14.22 -9.02 4.56
C ARG A 146 15.26 -8.11 5.21
N SER A 147 15.24 -6.81 4.91
CA SER A 147 16.20 -5.84 5.46
C SER A 147 15.87 -5.37 6.87
N VAL A 148 14.63 -5.58 7.34
CA VAL A 148 14.16 -5.08 8.65
C VAL A 148 13.53 -6.17 9.52
N GLY A 149 13.22 -7.35 8.97
CA GLY A 149 12.52 -8.40 9.69
C GLY A 149 11.06 -8.02 9.98
N GLY A 150 10.50 -8.53 11.06
CA GLY A 150 9.18 -8.11 11.53
C GLY A 150 8.02 -8.69 10.74
N ILE A 151 6.86 -8.13 11.06
CA ILE A 151 5.58 -8.35 10.40
C ILE A 151 5.23 -7.08 9.62
N ARG A 152 4.69 -7.27 8.41
CA ARG A 152 4.15 -6.19 7.59
C ARG A 152 2.76 -6.52 7.10
N VAL A 153 1.78 -5.72 7.52
CA VAL A 153 0.38 -5.81 7.14
C VAL A 153 0.07 -4.74 6.09
N SER A 154 -0.10 -5.16 4.83
CA SER A 154 -0.46 -4.25 3.73
C SER A 154 -1.98 -4.17 3.59
N ILE A 155 -2.56 -3.05 4.01
CA ILE A 155 -4.01 -2.81 4.10
C ILE A 155 -4.51 -1.84 3.02
N TYR A 156 -4.06 -2.05 1.77
CA TYR A 156 -4.42 -1.26 0.58
C TYR A 156 -5.94 -1.09 0.40
N ASN A 157 -6.36 -0.21 -0.52
CA ASN A 157 -7.77 0.16 -0.73
C ASN A 157 -8.70 -1.06 -0.87
N ALA A 158 -8.27 -2.09 -1.59
CA ALA A 158 -9.05 -3.30 -1.84
C ALA A 158 -9.08 -4.29 -0.65
N CYS A 159 -8.30 -4.06 0.41
CA CYS A 159 -8.32 -4.87 1.62
C CYS A 159 -9.60 -4.57 2.42
N PRO A 160 -10.52 -5.54 2.59
CA PRO A 160 -11.74 -5.37 3.36
C PRO A 160 -11.43 -5.15 4.85
N ILE A 161 -12.30 -4.42 5.54
CA ILE A 161 -12.10 -4.12 6.97
C ILE A 161 -12.23 -5.37 7.85
N GLU A 162 -13.09 -6.30 7.43
CA GLU A 162 -13.36 -7.57 8.11
C GLU A 162 -12.10 -8.45 8.18
N TRP A 163 -11.19 -8.30 7.21
CA TRP A 163 -9.91 -9.01 7.21
C TRP A 163 -8.96 -8.45 8.28
N VAL A 164 -9.01 -7.14 8.51
CA VAL A 164 -8.25 -6.48 9.59
C VAL A 164 -8.82 -6.85 10.94
N GLU A 165 -10.15 -6.88 11.09
CA GLU A 165 -10.83 -7.37 12.31
C GLU A 165 -10.42 -8.81 12.65
N LYS A 166 -10.44 -9.70 11.65
CA LYS A 166 -10.01 -11.09 11.83
C LYS A 166 -8.54 -11.19 12.22
N LEU A 167 -7.67 -10.34 11.65
CA LEU A 167 -6.26 -10.29 12.01
C LEU A 167 -6.07 -9.83 13.44
N VAL A 168 -6.77 -8.78 13.90
CA VAL A 168 -6.70 -8.31 15.29
C VAL A 168 -7.12 -9.40 16.26
N LYS A 169 -8.22 -10.11 15.99
CA LYS A 169 -8.64 -11.26 16.81
C LYS A 169 -7.56 -12.35 16.88
N PHE A 170 -6.95 -12.70 15.75
CA PHE A 170 -5.84 -13.65 15.74
C PHE A 170 -4.63 -13.13 16.54
N MET A 171 -4.31 -11.84 16.46
CA MET A 171 -3.22 -11.25 17.24
C MET A 171 -3.49 -11.28 18.75
N GLU A 172 -4.74 -11.08 19.18
CA GLU A 172 -5.15 -11.26 20.58
C GLU A 172 -4.93 -12.69 21.06
N GLU A 173 -5.38 -13.68 20.29
CA GLU A 173 -5.20 -15.11 20.59
C GLU A 173 -3.71 -15.46 20.64
N PHE A 174 -2.94 -15.04 19.63
CA PHE A 174 -1.51 -15.28 19.55
C PHE A 174 -0.76 -14.65 20.75
N THR A 175 -1.15 -13.44 21.17
CA THR A 175 -0.54 -12.79 22.34
C THR A 175 -0.78 -13.60 23.61
N LYS A 176 -2.00 -14.10 23.83
CA LYS A 176 -2.34 -14.91 25.02
C LYS A 176 -1.58 -16.24 25.08
N GLU A 177 -1.29 -16.84 23.93
CA GLU A 177 -0.60 -18.13 23.84
C GLU A 177 0.94 -18.02 23.95
N ASN A 178 1.51 -16.82 23.81
CA ASN A 178 2.96 -16.62 23.63
C ASN A 178 3.58 -15.53 24.50
N LYS A 179 2.80 -14.90 25.37
CA LYS A 179 3.26 -13.90 26.36
C LYS A 179 3.57 -14.58 27.68
#